data_AF-A0A960Q6G0-F1
#
_entry.id   AF-A0A960Q6G0-F1
#
_cell.length_a   1.000
_cell.length_b   1.000
_cell.length_c   1.000
_cell.angle_alpha   90.00
_cell.angle_beta   90.00
_cell.angle_gamma   90.00
#
_symmetry.space_group_name_H-M   'P 1'
#
loop_
_entity.id
_entity.type
_entity.pdbx_description
1 polymer ?
#
loop_
_entity_poly.entity_id
_entity_poly.type
_entity_poly.pdbx_seq_one_letter_code
_entity_poly.pdbx_strand_id
1 'polypeptide(L)'
;MSNDNTQGSGPEKADPRAIFARARTVISQFQETMDGVNAALEDLHTGMSDLVALREVTKLAEDLLAGHLDSGVDIEARGELGKLLQAINKTRDNLAQLDQGVHAETGKMPQLASFLDDISLETEQATQEVLSRLDEMIQFSEQQSEELTKIDSSSQSRRDLDRDTCSKINDFLEKLHADPNITVQDALEHLALMGEEAKAHLRQSEALAEGVARSRELAENQLNSAFDIMNLLQFQDITRQKVAKVITLLKEMQDGLFHLLKLFNLEVHNDASLNAEKMAQSTQDNIFTRHAFGDGPSVDVDAIINNFQNSDSEQKKDS
;
A
#
# COMPACT_ATOMS: atom_id res chain seq x y z
N MET A 1 93.34 -42.94 87.68
CA MET A 1 94.27 -43.91 87.09
C MET A 1 93.46 -44.75 86.12
N SER A 2 93.49 -44.40 84.83
CA SER A 2 94.31 -45.06 83.79
C SER A 2 93.52 -46.24 83.20
N ASN A 3 93.42 -46.50 81.90
CA ASN A 3 93.86 -45.81 80.68
C ASN A 3 93.09 -46.48 79.52
N ASP A 4 92.90 -45.71 78.46
CA ASP A 4 92.83 -46.04 77.02
C ASP A 4 92.88 -47.51 76.56
N ASN A 5 91.98 -47.90 75.63
CA ASN A 5 92.41 -48.55 74.40
C ASN A 5 91.34 -48.45 73.28
N THR A 6 91.76 -47.88 72.16
CA THR A 6 91.08 -47.88 70.85
C THR A 6 91.31 -49.22 70.15
N GLN A 7 90.33 -49.72 69.38
CA GLN A 7 90.57 -50.44 68.13
C GLN A 7 89.28 -50.59 67.31
N GLY A 8 89.37 -50.26 66.01
CA GLY A 8 88.28 -50.33 65.04
C GLY A 8 88.11 -51.72 64.39
N SER A 9 86.95 -51.89 63.74
CA SER A 9 86.62 -52.91 62.73
C SER A 9 85.45 -52.31 61.91
N GLY A 10 85.57 -52.03 60.61
CA GLY A 10 85.48 -52.98 59.49
C GLY A 10 84.08 -52.88 58.85
N PRO A 11 83.93 -52.66 57.54
CA PRO A 11 82.63 -52.37 56.93
C PRO A 11 81.73 -53.61 56.90
N GLU A 12 80.52 -53.46 57.42
CA GLU A 12 79.48 -54.49 57.48
C GLU A 12 79.07 -54.91 56.06
N LYS A 13 79.31 -56.19 55.71
CA LYS A 13 78.95 -56.76 54.41
C LYS A 13 77.44 -56.76 54.25
N ALA A 14 76.94 -55.91 53.35
CA ALA A 14 75.51 -55.82 53.05
C ALA A 14 74.98 -57.12 52.41
N ASP A 15 73.91 -57.68 52.99
CA ASP A 15 73.21 -58.88 52.49
C ASP A 15 72.46 -58.58 51.18
N PRO A 16 72.81 -59.22 50.05
CA PRO A 16 72.21 -58.95 48.75
C PRO A 16 70.67 -59.12 48.72
N ARG A 17 70.11 -60.07 49.49
CA ARG A 17 68.66 -60.35 49.45
C ARG A 17 67.83 -59.28 50.15
N ALA A 18 68.36 -58.71 51.23
CA ALA A 18 67.73 -57.59 51.91
C ALA A 18 67.75 -56.32 51.04
N ILE A 19 68.81 -56.13 50.24
CA ILE A 19 68.90 -55.03 49.27
C ILE A 19 67.86 -55.19 48.16
N PHE A 20 67.66 -56.40 47.62
CA PHE A 20 66.66 -56.65 46.57
C PHE A 20 65.21 -56.50 47.05
N ALA A 21 64.89 -56.94 48.26
CA ALA A 21 63.56 -56.75 48.84
C ALA A 21 63.25 -55.26 49.05
N ARG A 22 64.22 -54.51 49.60
CA ARG A 22 64.11 -53.06 49.80
C ARG A 22 64.03 -52.31 48.48
N ALA A 23 64.80 -52.72 47.47
CA ALA A 23 64.70 -52.18 46.11
C ALA A 23 63.32 -52.41 45.50
N ARG A 24 62.70 -53.59 45.72
CA ARG A 24 61.36 -53.90 45.18
C ARG A 24 60.26 -53.09 45.85
N THR A 25 60.35 -52.85 47.17
CA THR A 25 59.43 -51.97 47.91
C THR A 25 59.58 -50.52 47.46
N VAL A 26 60.81 -50.06 47.25
CA VAL A 26 61.07 -48.72 46.71
C VAL A 26 60.51 -48.57 45.31
N ILE A 27 60.64 -49.59 44.45
CA ILE A 27 60.07 -49.59 43.09
C ILE A 27 58.53 -49.54 43.13
N SER A 28 57.87 -50.28 44.02
CA SER A 28 56.40 -50.24 44.11
C SER A 28 55.89 -48.92 44.67
N GLN A 29 56.55 -48.37 45.70
CA GLN A 29 56.24 -47.04 46.22
C GLN A 29 56.47 -45.96 45.16
N PHE A 30 57.50 -46.12 44.32
CA PHE A 30 57.76 -45.22 43.19
C PHE A 30 56.68 -45.31 42.11
N GLN A 31 56.20 -46.51 41.79
CA GLN A 31 55.08 -46.68 40.86
C GLN A 31 53.77 -46.09 41.39
N GLU A 32 53.46 -46.30 42.66
CA GLU A 32 52.24 -45.77 43.29
C GLU A 32 52.27 -44.22 43.36
N THR A 33 53.45 -43.64 43.60
CA THR A 33 53.64 -42.18 43.51
C THR A 33 53.58 -41.67 42.07
N MET A 34 54.13 -42.41 41.10
CA MET A 34 54.02 -42.03 39.68
C MET A 34 52.58 -42.11 39.16
N ASP A 35 51.80 -43.10 39.59
CA ASP A 35 50.37 -43.22 39.26
C ASP A 35 49.57 -42.08 39.90
N GLY A 36 49.88 -41.72 41.15
CA GLY A 36 49.29 -40.55 41.82
C GLY A 36 49.66 -39.22 41.15
N VAL A 37 50.90 -39.08 40.67
CA VAL A 37 51.37 -37.91 39.90
C VAL A 37 50.69 -37.85 38.54
N ASN A 38 50.51 -38.98 37.85
CA ASN A 38 49.77 -39.04 36.58
C ASN A 38 48.31 -38.62 36.77
N ALA A 39 47.64 -39.13 37.82
CA ALA A 39 46.27 -38.73 38.13
C ALA A 39 46.16 -37.22 38.44
N ALA A 40 47.11 -36.67 39.20
CA ALA A 40 47.16 -35.24 39.48
C ALA A 40 47.46 -34.39 38.23
N LEU A 41 48.28 -34.90 37.30
CA LEU A 41 48.55 -34.27 36.00
C LEU A 41 47.31 -34.28 35.10
N GLU A 42 46.54 -35.35 35.11
CA GLU A 42 45.28 -35.47 34.36
C GLU A 42 44.21 -34.51 34.92
N ASP A 43 44.11 -34.40 36.24
CA ASP A 43 43.21 -33.45 36.91
C ASP A 43 43.62 -31.98 36.65
N LEU A 44 44.93 -31.69 36.68
CA LEU A 44 45.46 -30.36 36.34
C LEU A 44 45.23 -30.01 34.87
N HIS A 45 45.41 -30.97 33.96
CA HIS A 45 45.13 -30.80 32.53
C HIS A 45 43.64 -30.47 32.31
N THR A 46 42.75 -31.16 33.02
CA THR A 46 41.31 -30.92 32.96
C THR A 46 40.96 -29.52 33.49
N GLY A 47 41.52 -29.11 34.63
CA GLY A 47 41.33 -27.76 35.18
C GLY A 47 41.91 -26.64 34.31
N MET A 48 43.03 -26.88 33.62
CA MET A 48 43.57 -25.94 32.63
C MET A 48 42.66 -25.81 31.39
N SER A 49 42.09 -26.93 30.93
CA SER A 49 41.13 -26.92 29.82
C SER A 49 39.86 -26.13 30.16
N ASP A 50 39.33 -26.30 31.37
CA ASP A 50 38.15 -25.57 31.84
C ASP A 50 38.41 -24.07 31.99
N LEU A 51 39.60 -23.66 32.45
CA LEU A 51 40.01 -22.25 32.52
C LEU A 51 40.11 -21.58 31.15
N VAL A 52 40.62 -22.30 30.15
CA VAL A 52 40.69 -21.81 28.76
C VAL A 52 39.28 -21.66 28.20
N ALA A 53 38.42 -22.67 28.38
CA ALA A 53 37.03 -22.61 27.93
C ALA A 53 36.24 -21.49 28.63
N LEU A 54 36.45 -21.25 29.93
CA LEU A 54 35.78 -20.17 30.65
C LEU A 54 36.20 -18.78 30.13
N ARG A 55 37.49 -18.59 29.83
CA ARG A 55 38.01 -17.34 29.29
C ARG A 55 37.42 -17.04 27.90
N GLU A 56 37.33 -18.07 27.06
CA GLU A 56 36.72 -17.96 25.73
C GLU A 56 35.20 -17.74 25.80
N VAL A 57 34.50 -18.36 26.75
CA VAL A 57 33.08 -18.08 27.05
C VAL A 57 32.87 -16.61 27.45
N THR A 58 33.70 -16.08 28.36
CA THR A 58 33.61 -14.68 28.79
C THR A 58 33.84 -13.74 27.61
N LYS A 59 34.83 -14.03 26.77
CA LYS A 59 35.11 -13.25 25.57
C LYS A 59 33.96 -13.30 24.57
N LEU A 60 33.37 -14.47 24.34
CA LEU A 60 32.19 -14.63 23.48
C LEU A 60 30.97 -13.86 24.03
N ALA A 61 30.78 -13.84 25.35
CA ALA A 61 29.73 -13.07 25.99
C ALA A 61 29.97 -11.54 25.89
N GLU A 62 31.21 -11.09 26.03
CA GLU A 62 31.62 -9.70 25.80
C GLU A 62 31.41 -9.28 24.35
N ASP A 63 31.80 -10.13 23.39
CA ASP A 63 31.59 -9.91 21.95
C ASP A 63 30.07 -9.83 21.63
N LEU A 64 29.25 -10.70 22.24
CA LEU A 64 27.79 -10.65 22.12
C LEU A 64 27.18 -9.36 22.66
N LEU A 65 27.64 -8.88 23.81
CA LEU A 65 27.17 -7.63 24.41
C LEU A 65 27.61 -6.41 23.59
N ALA A 66 28.73 -6.49 22.90
CA ALA A 66 29.22 -5.47 21.98
C ALA A 66 28.53 -5.51 20.59
N GLY A 67 27.71 -6.53 20.31
CA GLY A 67 27.02 -6.72 19.03
C GLY A 67 27.86 -7.39 17.94
N HIS A 68 29.01 -7.97 18.29
CA HIS A 68 29.88 -8.70 17.37
C HIS A 68 29.42 -10.17 17.27
N LEU A 69 28.59 -10.45 16.27
CA LEU A 69 27.96 -11.76 16.06
C LEU A 69 28.76 -12.69 15.13
N ASP A 70 30.01 -12.37 14.77
CA ASP A 70 30.79 -13.10 13.75
C ASP A 70 31.68 -14.23 14.31
N SER A 71 32.00 -14.21 15.60
CA SER A 71 32.91 -15.17 16.26
C SER A 71 32.14 -16.36 16.86
N GLY A 72 32.41 -17.57 16.37
CA GLY A 72 31.94 -18.81 17.00
C GLY A 72 33.07 -19.49 17.77
N VAL A 73 32.76 -20.03 18.94
CA VAL A 73 33.72 -20.76 19.75
C VAL A 73 33.40 -22.25 19.68
N ASP A 74 34.24 -23.01 18.98
CA ASP A 74 34.19 -24.48 18.92
C ASP A 74 35.26 -25.05 19.86
N ILE A 75 34.90 -25.20 21.13
CA ILE A 75 35.77 -25.80 22.15
C ILE A 75 35.07 -27.03 22.69
N GLU A 76 35.78 -28.16 22.74
CA GLU A 76 35.35 -29.39 23.41
C GLU A 76 35.39 -29.22 24.94
N ALA A 77 34.47 -28.40 25.48
CA ALA A 77 34.25 -28.30 26.92
C ALA A 77 33.29 -29.41 27.39
N ARG A 78 33.64 -30.13 28.47
CA ARG A 78 32.82 -31.21 29.03
C ARG A 78 32.03 -30.72 30.26
N GLY A 79 30.91 -31.37 30.57
CA GLY A 79 30.10 -31.04 31.75
C GLY A 79 29.26 -29.77 31.60
N GLU A 80 29.14 -28.98 32.69
CA GLU A 80 28.29 -27.78 32.73
C GLU A 80 28.84 -26.62 31.88
N LEU A 81 30.16 -26.54 31.70
CA LEU A 81 30.80 -25.51 30.87
C LEU A 81 30.47 -25.71 29.37
N GLY A 82 30.43 -26.97 28.92
CA GLY A 82 29.99 -27.32 27.56
C GLY A 82 28.52 -26.95 27.32
N LYS A 83 27.64 -27.16 28.30
CA LYS A 83 26.23 -26.74 28.21
C LYS A 83 26.10 -25.22 28.13
N LEU A 84 26.90 -24.48 28.91
CA LEU A 84 26.92 -23.02 28.87
C LEU A 84 27.40 -22.50 27.51
N LEU A 85 28.51 -23.05 27.00
CA LEU A 85 29.04 -22.71 25.67
C LEU A 85 27.98 -22.97 24.58
N GLN A 86 27.30 -24.12 24.63
CA GLN A 86 26.25 -24.48 23.69
C GLN A 86 25.04 -23.54 23.78
N ALA A 87 24.65 -23.12 24.99
CA ALA A 87 23.58 -22.15 25.20
C ALA A 87 23.93 -20.75 24.67
N ILE A 88 25.18 -20.30 24.87
CA ILE A 88 25.68 -19.01 24.37
C ILE A 88 25.79 -19.02 22.85
N ASN A 89 26.36 -20.07 22.25
CA ASN A 89 26.40 -20.24 20.80
C ASN A 89 24.99 -20.24 20.19
N LYS A 90 24.04 -20.95 20.80
CA LYS A 90 22.63 -20.94 20.36
C LYS A 90 22.00 -19.54 20.49
N THR A 91 22.34 -18.79 21.53
CA THR A 91 21.83 -17.42 21.74
C THR A 91 22.39 -16.47 20.69
N ARG A 92 23.68 -16.62 20.34
CA ARG A 92 24.33 -15.89 19.24
C ARG A 92 23.63 -16.18 17.92
N ASP A 93 23.43 -17.45 17.58
CA ASP A 93 22.80 -17.84 16.32
C ASP A 93 21.38 -17.25 16.21
N ASN A 94 20.61 -17.30 17.30
CA ASN A 94 19.30 -16.66 17.37
C ASN A 94 19.39 -15.13 17.19
N LEU A 95 20.36 -14.45 17.82
CA LEU A 95 20.58 -13.00 17.70
C LEU A 95 21.00 -12.60 16.28
N ALA A 96 21.84 -13.40 15.61
CA ALA A 96 22.22 -13.18 14.22
C ALA A 96 21.03 -13.32 13.26
N GLN A 97 20.17 -14.32 13.49
CA GLN A 97 18.93 -14.47 12.72
C GLN A 97 17.94 -13.32 12.97
N LEU A 98 17.86 -12.82 14.20
CA LEU A 98 17.05 -11.65 14.55
C LEU A 98 17.56 -10.40 13.83
N ASP A 99 18.86 -10.13 13.90
CA ASP A 99 19.44 -8.95 13.28
C ASP A 99 19.19 -8.93 11.77
N GLN A 100 19.41 -10.06 11.11
CA GLN A 100 19.11 -10.22 9.68
C GLN A 100 17.62 -10.04 9.36
N GLY A 101 16.73 -10.60 10.20
CA GLY A 101 15.28 -10.47 10.02
C GLY A 101 14.75 -9.06 10.28
N VAL A 102 15.23 -8.39 11.34
CA VAL A 102 14.88 -7.00 11.63
C VAL A 102 15.38 -6.09 10.53
N HIS A 103 16.60 -6.29 10.03
CA HIS A 103 17.13 -5.51 8.90
C HIS A 103 16.30 -5.72 7.62
N ALA A 104 15.90 -6.96 7.33
CA ALA A 104 15.06 -7.25 6.17
C ALA A 104 13.67 -6.59 6.28
N GLU A 105 13.03 -6.66 7.45
CA GLU A 105 11.71 -6.05 7.66
C GLU A 105 11.77 -4.52 7.77
N THR A 106 12.78 -3.97 8.43
CA THR A 106 13.01 -2.52 8.51
C THR A 106 13.33 -1.95 7.13
N GLY A 107 13.97 -2.71 6.25
CA GLY A 107 14.19 -2.34 4.85
C GLY A 107 12.91 -2.15 4.03
N LYS A 108 11.78 -2.74 4.45
CA LYS A 108 10.47 -2.59 3.79
C LYS A 108 9.70 -1.35 4.25
N MET A 109 10.01 -0.78 5.42
CA MET A 109 9.33 0.42 5.93
C MET A 109 9.45 1.64 5.00
N PRO A 110 10.64 1.98 4.45
CA PRO A 110 10.75 3.07 3.48
C PRO A 110 9.90 2.85 2.23
N GLN A 111 9.78 1.59 1.77
CA GLN A 111 8.94 1.25 0.61
C GLN A 111 7.46 1.44 0.93
N LEU A 112 7.01 1.04 2.12
CA LEU A 112 5.64 1.25 2.57
C LEU A 112 5.29 2.74 2.65
N ALA A 113 6.20 3.55 3.22
CA ALA A 113 6.04 5.00 3.30
C ALA A 113 5.94 5.62 1.90
N SER A 114 6.85 5.24 0.98
CA SER A 114 6.80 5.68 -0.41
C SER A 114 5.49 5.31 -1.10
N PHE A 115 4.97 4.10 -0.89
CA PHE A 115 3.68 3.71 -1.47
C PHE A 115 2.51 4.54 -0.94
N LEU A 116 2.51 4.89 0.35
CA LEU A 116 1.48 5.75 0.93
C LEU A 116 1.57 7.18 0.41
N ASP A 117 2.78 7.71 0.25
CA ASP A 117 3.01 9.03 -0.34
C ASP A 117 2.54 9.07 -1.81
N ASP A 118 2.85 8.04 -2.59
CA ASP A 118 2.39 7.92 -3.99
C ASP A 118 0.85 7.88 -4.08
N ILE A 119 0.20 7.10 -3.19
CA ILE A 119 -1.27 7.05 -3.11
C ILE A 119 -1.83 8.43 -2.76
N SER A 120 -1.23 9.11 -1.78
CA SER A 120 -1.67 10.44 -1.34
C SER A 120 -1.56 11.45 -2.47
N LEU A 121 -0.43 11.47 -3.17
CA LEU A 121 -0.17 12.38 -4.28
C LEU A 121 -1.12 12.15 -5.46
N GLU A 122 -1.30 10.89 -5.88
CA GLU A 122 -2.22 10.57 -6.98
C GLU A 122 -3.68 10.89 -6.60
N THR A 123 -4.07 10.64 -5.35
CA THR A 123 -5.41 10.99 -4.86
C THR A 123 -5.61 12.50 -4.85
N GLU A 124 -4.62 13.26 -4.37
CA GLU A 124 -4.66 14.72 -4.39
C GLU A 124 -4.79 15.25 -5.83
N GLN A 125 -3.94 14.79 -6.74
CA GLN A 125 -3.98 15.18 -8.15
C GLN A 125 -5.33 14.89 -8.81
N ALA A 126 -5.84 13.67 -8.64
CA ALA A 126 -7.11 13.27 -9.22
C ALA A 126 -8.29 14.07 -8.62
N THR A 127 -8.27 14.34 -7.30
CA THR A 127 -9.30 15.17 -6.68
C THR A 127 -9.25 16.61 -7.17
N GLN A 128 -8.06 17.18 -7.35
CA GLN A 128 -7.88 18.52 -7.89
C GLN A 128 -8.40 18.62 -9.33
N GLU A 129 -8.15 17.60 -10.14
CA GLU A 129 -8.63 17.55 -11.53
C GLU A 129 -10.15 17.40 -11.60
N VAL A 130 -10.75 16.55 -10.75
CA VAL A 130 -12.22 16.45 -10.60
C VAL A 130 -12.83 17.79 -10.21
N LEU A 131 -12.24 18.50 -9.24
CA LEU A 131 -12.71 19.84 -8.83
C LEU A 131 -12.63 20.84 -10.00
N SER A 132 -11.52 20.84 -10.74
CA SER A 132 -11.36 21.71 -11.92
C SER A 132 -12.44 21.44 -12.97
N ARG A 133 -12.76 20.17 -13.24
CA ARG A 133 -13.82 19.80 -14.19
C ARG A 133 -15.22 20.16 -13.70
N LEU A 134 -15.46 20.06 -12.39
CA LEU A 134 -16.71 20.51 -11.79
C LEU A 134 -16.88 22.03 -11.90
N ASP A 135 -15.81 22.81 -11.71
CA ASP A 135 -15.84 24.26 -11.89
C ASP A 135 -16.14 24.64 -13.35
N GLU A 136 -15.51 23.98 -14.32
CA GLU A 136 -15.84 24.14 -15.75
C GLU A 136 -17.32 23.81 -16.03
N MET A 137 -17.82 22.72 -15.45
CA MET A 137 -19.21 22.27 -15.61
C MET A 137 -20.21 23.29 -15.04
N ILE A 138 -19.90 23.88 -13.88
CA ILE A 138 -20.72 24.96 -13.29
C ILE A 138 -20.73 26.17 -14.19
N GLN A 139 -19.57 26.58 -14.71
CA GLN A 139 -19.47 27.71 -15.63
C GLN A 139 -20.29 27.49 -16.91
N PHE A 140 -20.22 26.30 -17.52
CA PHE A 140 -21.04 25.97 -18.68
C PHE A 140 -22.54 25.95 -18.33
N SER A 141 -22.91 25.45 -17.15
CA SER A 141 -24.29 25.46 -16.68
C SER A 141 -24.84 26.87 -16.50
N GLU A 142 -24.04 27.80 -15.98
CA GLU A 142 -24.43 29.21 -15.84
C GLU A 142 -24.61 29.86 -17.21
N GLN A 143 -23.65 29.69 -18.12
CA GLN A 143 -23.74 30.20 -19.49
C GLN A 143 -24.94 29.62 -20.25
N GLN A 144 -25.23 28.33 -20.05
CA GLN A 144 -26.38 27.69 -20.67
C GLN A 144 -27.70 28.27 -20.14
N SER A 145 -27.79 28.50 -18.82
CA SER A 145 -28.95 29.13 -18.19
C SER A 145 -29.21 30.54 -18.73
N GLU A 146 -28.16 31.33 -18.90
CA GLU A 146 -28.24 32.65 -19.51
C GLU A 146 -28.72 32.59 -20.97
N GLU A 147 -28.15 31.70 -21.79
CA GLU A 147 -28.59 31.52 -23.18
C GLU A 147 -30.04 31.01 -23.26
N LEU A 148 -30.45 30.10 -22.38
CA LEU A 148 -31.84 29.63 -22.31
C LEU A 148 -32.81 30.76 -21.95
N THR A 149 -32.41 31.67 -21.05
CA THR A 149 -33.21 32.85 -20.70
C THR A 149 -33.33 33.82 -21.89
N LYS A 150 -32.24 34.00 -22.67
CA LYS A 150 -32.28 34.77 -23.93
C LYS A 150 -33.17 34.12 -24.99
N ILE A 151 -33.13 32.79 -25.11
CA ILE A 151 -33.99 32.02 -26.01
C ILE A 151 -35.45 32.18 -25.61
N ASP A 152 -35.79 32.07 -24.31
CA ASP A 152 -37.15 32.20 -23.81
C ASP A 152 -37.71 33.61 -24.08
N SER A 153 -36.97 34.66 -23.73
CA SER A 153 -37.37 36.05 -24.00
C SER A 153 -37.50 36.36 -25.50
N SER A 154 -36.61 35.82 -26.34
CA SER A 154 -36.68 35.96 -27.81
C SER A 154 -37.87 35.20 -28.39
N SER A 155 -38.18 34.02 -27.86
CA SER A 155 -39.35 33.19 -28.21
C SER A 155 -40.65 33.88 -27.83
N GLN A 156 -40.74 34.49 -26.64
CA GLN A 156 -41.90 35.26 -26.20
C GLN A 156 -42.13 36.47 -27.10
N SER A 157 -41.08 37.25 -27.34
CA SER A 157 -41.16 38.43 -28.23
C SER A 157 -41.62 38.05 -29.64
N ARG A 158 -41.19 36.89 -30.15
CA ARG A 158 -41.64 36.36 -31.44
C ARG A 158 -43.12 35.97 -31.41
N ARG A 159 -43.57 35.28 -30.36
CA ARG A 159 -44.99 34.92 -30.19
C ARG A 159 -45.89 36.15 -30.13
N ASP A 160 -45.44 37.21 -29.47
CA ASP A 160 -46.17 38.48 -29.39
C ASP A 160 -46.25 39.16 -30.77
N LEU A 161 -45.14 39.17 -31.52
CA LEU A 161 -45.11 39.67 -32.89
C LEU A 161 -46.01 38.84 -33.81
N ASP A 162 -45.99 37.50 -33.70
CA ASP A 162 -46.84 36.60 -34.49
C ASP A 162 -48.33 36.87 -34.21
N ARG A 163 -48.66 37.11 -32.94
CA ARG A 163 -50.02 37.44 -32.50
C ARG A 163 -50.48 38.79 -33.03
N ASP A 164 -49.61 39.81 -32.96
CA ASP A 164 -49.89 41.16 -33.47
C ASP A 164 -50.09 41.15 -34.99
N THR A 165 -49.17 40.51 -35.74
CA THR A 165 -49.30 40.34 -37.20
C THR A 165 -50.60 39.60 -37.56
N CYS A 166 -50.95 38.52 -36.86
CA CYS A 166 -52.23 37.83 -37.09
C CYS A 166 -53.45 38.72 -36.82
N SER A 167 -53.40 39.55 -35.77
CA SER A 167 -54.49 40.50 -35.47
C SER A 167 -54.63 41.53 -36.59
N LYS A 168 -53.52 42.12 -37.04
CA LYS A 168 -53.50 43.10 -38.15
C LYS A 168 -54.05 42.52 -39.46
N ILE A 169 -53.69 41.28 -39.77
CA ILE A 169 -54.22 40.58 -40.95
C ILE A 169 -55.73 40.39 -40.79
N ASN A 170 -56.21 39.93 -39.64
CA ASN A 170 -57.64 39.72 -39.42
C ASN A 170 -58.43 41.03 -39.52
N ASP A 171 -57.94 42.11 -38.91
CA ASP A 171 -58.55 43.44 -38.98
C ASP A 171 -58.60 43.97 -40.43
N PHE A 172 -57.56 43.70 -41.23
CA PHE A 172 -57.53 44.07 -42.63
C PHE A 172 -58.55 43.26 -43.46
N LEU A 173 -58.64 41.94 -43.22
CA LEU A 173 -59.63 41.08 -43.89
C LEU A 173 -61.07 41.45 -43.56
N GLU A 174 -61.34 41.88 -42.32
CA GLU A 174 -62.64 42.40 -41.90
C GLU A 174 -62.97 43.73 -42.62
N LYS A 175 -62.00 44.65 -42.71
CA LYS A 175 -62.17 45.91 -43.46
C LYS A 175 -62.46 45.64 -44.94
N LEU A 176 -61.77 44.67 -45.55
CA LEU A 176 -61.96 44.27 -46.94
C LEU A 176 -63.34 43.68 -47.22
N HIS A 177 -63.94 43.00 -46.24
CA HIS A 177 -65.32 42.54 -46.32
C HIS A 177 -66.35 43.66 -46.11
N ALA A 178 -66.03 44.66 -45.28
CA ALA A 178 -66.97 45.70 -44.88
C ALA A 178 -67.02 46.90 -45.86
N ASP A 179 -65.90 47.25 -46.50
CA ASP A 179 -65.81 48.43 -47.38
C ASP A 179 -65.45 48.05 -48.83
N PRO A 180 -66.41 48.10 -49.77
CA PRO A 180 -66.17 47.80 -51.18
C PRO A 180 -65.32 48.86 -51.92
N ASN A 181 -64.96 49.97 -51.28
CA ASN A 181 -64.11 51.01 -51.87
C ASN A 181 -62.61 50.84 -51.61
N ILE A 182 -62.20 49.81 -50.86
CA ILE A 182 -60.78 49.52 -50.65
C ILE A 182 -60.12 49.28 -52.01
N THR A 183 -59.14 50.10 -52.34
CA THR A 183 -58.52 50.07 -53.65
C THR A 183 -57.45 48.98 -53.69
N VAL A 184 -57.11 48.54 -54.91
CA VAL A 184 -55.96 47.64 -55.13
C VAL A 184 -54.67 48.27 -54.60
N GLN A 185 -54.57 49.60 -54.60
CA GLN A 185 -53.44 50.34 -54.04
C GLN A 185 -53.31 50.13 -52.52
N ASP A 186 -54.42 50.21 -51.79
CA ASP A 186 -54.46 50.01 -50.33
C ASP A 186 -54.09 48.56 -49.95
N ALA A 187 -54.54 47.59 -50.76
CA ALA A 187 -54.17 46.18 -50.59
C ALA A 187 -52.68 45.91 -50.87
N LEU A 188 -52.10 46.57 -51.89
CA LEU A 188 -50.67 46.49 -52.19
C LEU A 188 -49.81 47.13 -51.10
N GLU A 189 -50.25 48.24 -50.51
CA GLU A 189 -49.56 48.88 -49.38
C GLU A 189 -49.58 47.99 -48.14
N HIS A 190 -50.72 47.36 -47.83
CA HIS A 190 -50.82 46.40 -46.73
C HIS A 190 -49.92 45.17 -46.96
N LEU A 191 -49.87 44.61 -48.16
CA LEU A 191 -48.98 43.49 -48.51
C LEU A 191 -47.50 43.87 -48.40
N ALA A 192 -47.12 45.09 -48.78
CA ALA A 192 -45.77 45.59 -48.62
C ALA A 192 -45.36 45.70 -47.14
N LEU A 193 -46.27 46.18 -46.29
CA LEU A 193 -46.07 46.28 -44.84
C LEU A 193 -45.94 44.87 -44.19
N MET A 194 -46.79 43.93 -44.59
CA MET A 194 -46.69 42.52 -44.17
C MET A 194 -45.37 41.88 -44.64
N GLY A 195 -44.87 42.24 -45.83
CA GLY A 195 -43.58 41.77 -46.33
C GLY A 195 -42.39 42.26 -45.50
N GLU A 196 -42.44 43.49 -44.98
CA GLU A 196 -41.44 44.01 -44.03
C GLU A 196 -41.53 43.31 -42.66
N GLU A 197 -42.74 43.10 -42.13
CA GLU A 197 -42.94 42.34 -40.88
C GLU A 197 -42.45 40.89 -41.00
N ALA A 198 -42.71 40.23 -42.14
CA ALA A 198 -42.23 38.88 -42.41
C ALA A 198 -40.70 38.77 -42.42
N LYS A 199 -39.98 39.80 -42.91
CA LYS A 199 -38.51 39.85 -42.82
C LYS A 199 -38.04 40.01 -41.38
N ALA A 200 -38.74 40.79 -40.56
CA ALA A 200 -38.42 40.94 -39.14
C ALA A 200 -38.58 39.62 -38.38
N HIS A 201 -39.67 38.89 -38.65
CA HIS A 201 -39.90 37.53 -38.15
C HIS A 201 -38.78 36.56 -38.51
N LEU A 202 -38.31 36.60 -39.76
CA LEU A 202 -37.28 35.70 -40.26
C LEU A 202 -35.94 35.93 -39.55
N ARG A 203 -35.54 37.20 -39.36
CA ARG A 203 -34.35 37.57 -38.58
C ARG A 203 -34.43 37.12 -37.12
N GLN A 204 -35.59 37.25 -36.49
CA GLN A 204 -35.78 36.82 -35.10
C GLN A 204 -35.77 35.29 -34.98
N SER A 205 -36.27 34.58 -35.99
CA SER A 205 -36.18 33.12 -36.07
C SER A 205 -34.74 32.63 -36.26
N GLU A 206 -33.93 33.32 -37.06
CA GLU A 206 -32.49 33.04 -37.21
C GLU A 206 -31.75 33.23 -35.89
N ALA A 207 -31.98 34.35 -35.19
CA ALA A 207 -31.37 34.62 -33.88
C ALA A 207 -31.75 33.56 -32.83
N LEU A 208 -33.00 33.07 -32.86
CA LEU A 208 -33.46 31.98 -31.99
C LEU A 208 -32.74 30.67 -32.33
N ALA A 209 -32.59 30.34 -33.62
CA ALA A 209 -31.90 29.14 -34.07
C ALA A 209 -30.43 29.16 -33.64
N GLU A 210 -29.75 30.30 -33.77
CA GLU A 210 -28.38 30.48 -33.28
C GLU A 210 -28.27 30.34 -31.76
N GLY A 211 -29.21 30.91 -31.00
CA GLY A 211 -29.26 30.75 -29.55
C GLY A 211 -29.41 29.28 -29.14
N VAL A 212 -30.33 28.55 -29.78
CA VAL A 212 -30.53 27.11 -29.55
C VAL A 212 -29.27 26.31 -29.89
N ALA A 213 -28.59 26.65 -30.99
CA ALA A 213 -27.33 26.00 -31.37
C ALA A 213 -26.24 26.20 -30.30
N ARG A 214 -26.07 27.44 -29.80
CA ARG A 214 -25.13 27.74 -28.71
C ARG A 214 -25.48 27.01 -27.41
N SER A 215 -26.76 26.99 -27.04
CA SER A 215 -27.22 26.27 -25.84
C SER A 215 -26.95 24.76 -25.92
N ARG A 216 -27.08 24.18 -27.11
CA ARG A 216 -26.74 22.78 -27.36
C ARG A 216 -25.23 22.53 -27.26
N GLU A 217 -24.40 23.39 -27.84
CA GLU A 217 -22.94 23.28 -27.73
C GLU A 217 -22.48 23.33 -26.27
N LEU A 218 -23.04 24.24 -25.47
CA LEU A 218 -22.78 24.30 -24.03
C LEU A 218 -23.21 23.02 -23.29
N ALA A 219 -24.35 22.43 -23.68
CA ALA A 219 -24.81 21.15 -23.12
C ALA A 219 -23.84 19.99 -23.45
N GLU A 220 -23.33 19.95 -24.68
CA GLU A 220 -22.38 18.94 -25.13
C GLU A 220 -21.05 19.09 -24.38
N ASN A 221 -20.57 20.31 -24.17
CA ASN A 221 -19.38 20.58 -23.35
C ASN A 221 -19.56 20.14 -21.89
N GLN A 222 -20.74 20.40 -21.31
CA GLN A 222 -21.07 19.96 -19.96
C GLN A 222 -21.07 18.42 -19.85
N LEU A 223 -21.62 17.73 -20.85
CA LEU A 223 -21.63 16.27 -20.93
C LEU A 223 -20.20 15.71 -21.03
N ASN A 224 -19.35 16.34 -21.85
CA ASN A 224 -17.95 15.96 -21.99
C ASN A 224 -17.20 16.09 -20.66
N SER A 225 -17.36 17.20 -19.93
CA SER A 225 -16.78 17.36 -18.59
C SER A 225 -17.26 16.29 -17.61
N ALA A 226 -18.54 15.87 -17.70
CA ALA A 226 -19.06 14.78 -16.87
C ALA A 226 -18.43 13.41 -17.21
N PHE A 227 -18.19 13.12 -18.49
CA PHE A 227 -17.47 11.92 -18.90
C PHE A 227 -16.01 11.94 -18.45
N ASP A 228 -15.35 13.08 -18.53
CA ASP A 228 -13.98 13.23 -18.05
C ASP A 228 -13.89 12.99 -16.55
N ILE A 229 -14.82 13.55 -15.76
CA ILE A 229 -14.92 13.25 -14.32
C ILE A 229 -15.13 11.75 -14.08
N MET A 230 -16.02 11.11 -14.84
CA MET A 230 -16.28 9.68 -14.71
C MET A 230 -15.02 8.84 -14.98
N ASN A 231 -14.25 9.20 -16.01
CA ASN A 231 -12.98 8.56 -16.33
C ASN A 231 -11.95 8.82 -15.23
N LEU A 232 -11.86 10.04 -14.72
CA LEU A 232 -10.99 10.40 -13.61
C LEU A 232 -11.29 9.53 -12.39
N LEU A 233 -12.56 9.37 -12.00
CA LEU A 233 -12.97 8.57 -10.84
C LEU A 233 -12.53 7.09 -10.90
N GLN A 234 -12.06 6.58 -12.05
CA GLN A 234 -11.41 5.26 -12.13
C GLN A 234 -10.13 5.18 -11.27
N PHE A 235 -9.51 6.31 -10.89
CA PHE A 235 -8.39 6.33 -9.94
C PHE A 235 -8.73 5.62 -8.62
N GLN A 236 -10.02 5.59 -8.22
CA GLN A 236 -10.47 4.93 -7.00
C GLN A 236 -10.15 3.43 -6.99
N ASP A 237 -10.23 2.75 -8.14
CA ASP A 237 -9.86 1.35 -8.24
C ASP A 237 -8.33 1.17 -8.12
N ILE A 238 -7.56 2.04 -8.75
CA ILE A 238 -6.09 2.06 -8.64
C ILE A 238 -5.68 2.27 -7.17
N THR A 239 -6.27 3.25 -6.50
CA THR A 239 -6.04 3.53 -5.08
C THR A 239 -6.39 2.30 -4.23
N ARG A 240 -7.52 1.64 -4.50
CA ARG A 240 -7.90 0.40 -3.79
C ARG A 240 -6.84 -0.71 -3.98
N GLN A 241 -6.39 -0.93 -5.21
CA GLN A 241 -5.37 -1.95 -5.50
C GLN A 241 -4.04 -1.63 -4.80
N LYS A 242 -3.62 -0.37 -4.80
CA LYS A 242 -2.39 0.06 -4.12
C LYS A 242 -2.50 -0.09 -2.60
N VAL A 243 -3.62 0.30 -1.98
CA VAL A 243 -3.88 0.08 -0.55
C VAL A 243 -3.87 -1.41 -0.20
N ALA A 244 -4.44 -2.27 -1.05
CA ALA A 244 -4.40 -3.72 -0.84
C ALA A 244 -2.96 -4.27 -0.82
N LYS A 245 -2.08 -3.76 -1.69
CA LYS A 245 -0.64 -4.09 -1.67
C LYS A 245 0.04 -3.61 -0.39
N VAL A 246 -0.23 -2.39 0.05
CA VAL A 246 0.27 -1.83 1.31
C VAL A 246 -0.13 -2.72 2.51
N ILE A 247 -1.40 -3.15 2.57
CA ILE A 247 -1.90 -4.06 3.61
C ILE A 247 -1.17 -5.41 3.56
N THR A 248 -0.94 -5.96 2.36
CA THR A 248 -0.22 -7.22 2.19
C THR A 248 1.22 -7.09 2.69
N LEU A 249 1.91 -6.01 2.32
CA LEU A 249 3.28 -5.73 2.75
C LEU A 249 3.38 -5.53 4.28
N LEU A 250 2.41 -4.84 4.88
CA LEU A 250 2.28 -4.70 6.33
C LEU A 250 2.08 -6.05 7.02
N LYS A 251 1.29 -6.95 6.42
CA LYS A 251 1.04 -8.28 6.95
C LYS A 251 2.31 -9.15 6.89
N GLU A 252 3.04 -9.11 5.78
CA GLU A 252 4.34 -9.78 5.67
C GLU A 252 5.33 -9.27 6.71
N MET A 253 5.37 -7.96 6.94
CA MET A 253 6.23 -7.35 7.97
C MET A 253 5.82 -7.76 9.38
N GLN A 254 4.51 -7.79 9.65
CA GLN A 254 3.97 -8.29 10.91
C GLN A 254 4.36 -9.76 11.12
N ASP A 255 4.14 -10.62 10.13
CA ASP A 255 4.43 -12.05 10.20
C ASP A 255 5.94 -12.31 10.40
N GLY A 256 6.80 -11.54 9.72
CA GLY A 256 8.25 -11.57 9.91
C GLY A 256 8.66 -11.21 11.35
N LEU A 257 8.13 -10.10 11.89
CA LEU A 257 8.39 -9.69 13.27
C LEU A 257 7.84 -10.69 14.29
N PHE A 258 6.66 -11.27 14.06
CA PHE A 258 6.10 -12.33 14.90
C PHE A 258 6.94 -13.60 14.87
N HIS A 259 7.51 -13.94 13.72
CA HIS A 259 8.42 -15.07 13.60
C HIS A 259 9.69 -14.86 14.43
N LEU A 260 10.28 -13.66 14.38
CA LEU A 260 11.41 -13.28 15.24
C LEU A 260 11.08 -13.38 16.73
N LEU A 261 9.91 -12.88 17.14
CA LEU A 261 9.45 -12.93 18.53
C LEU A 261 9.28 -14.38 19.03
N LYS A 262 8.71 -15.26 18.19
CA LYS A 262 8.61 -16.70 18.50
C LYS A 262 9.98 -17.38 18.62
N LEU A 263 10.94 -17.01 17.77
CA LEU A 263 12.31 -17.54 17.79
C LEU A 263 13.00 -17.26 19.13
N PHE A 264 12.66 -16.13 19.76
CA PHE A 264 13.16 -15.72 21.08
C PHE A 264 12.33 -16.20 22.26
N ASN A 265 11.25 -16.94 22.02
CA ASN A 265 10.32 -17.40 23.06
C ASN A 265 9.86 -16.25 23.99
N LEU A 266 9.81 -15.03 23.46
CA LEU A 266 9.18 -13.90 24.11
C LEU A 266 7.68 -14.11 23.95
N GLU A 267 7.00 -14.53 25.01
CA GLU A 267 5.55 -14.67 25.01
C GLU A 267 4.91 -13.31 24.70
N VAL A 268 4.54 -13.11 23.45
CA VAL A 268 3.68 -11.99 23.06
C VAL A 268 2.25 -12.45 23.29
N HIS A 269 1.66 -11.99 24.39
CA HIS A 269 0.22 -12.05 24.56
C HIS A 269 -0.43 -11.31 23.38
N ASN A 270 -1.23 -12.07 22.64
CA ASN A 270 -1.85 -11.67 21.40
C ASN A 270 -3.09 -10.81 21.69
N ASP A 271 -2.92 -9.68 22.38
CA ASP A 271 -4.03 -8.77 22.72
C ASP A 271 -4.31 -7.73 21.62
N ALA A 272 -3.46 -7.70 20.59
CA ALA A 272 -3.67 -6.89 19.41
C ALA A 272 -3.60 -7.79 18.17
N SER A 273 -4.60 -8.65 17.97
CA SER A 273 -5.04 -8.89 16.61
C SER A 273 -5.43 -7.51 16.07
N LEU A 274 -4.52 -6.86 15.34
CA LEU A 274 -4.80 -5.65 14.62
C LEU A 274 -6.13 -5.88 13.93
N ASN A 275 -7.15 -5.14 14.35
CA ASN A 275 -8.46 -5.07 13.73
C ASN A 275 -8.32 -4.46 12.32
N ALA A 276 -7.27 -4.76 11.57
CA ALA A 276 -7.02 -4.35 10.21
C ALA A 276 -8.05 -4.98 9.26
N GLU A 277 -8.55 -6.19 9.55
CA GLU A 277 -9.71 -6.74 8.84
C GLU A 277 -11.00 -5.95 9.12
N LYS A 278 -11.24 -5.54 10.37
CA LYS A 278 -12.40 -4.70 10.72
C LYS A 278 -12.24 -3.24 10.30
N MET A 279 -11.02 -2.72 10.18
CA MET A 279 -10.74 -1.36 9.74
C MET A 279 -10.76 -1.30 8.21
N ALA A 280 -10.23 -2.31 7.51
CA ALA A 280 -10.46 -2.49 6.07
C ALA A 280 -11.96 -2.62 5.77
N GLN A 281 -12.72 -3.42 6.52
CA GLN A 281 -14.18 -3.53 6.37
C GLN A 281 -14.92 -2.24 6.77
N SER A 282 -14.52 -1.55 7.84
CA SER A 282 -15.20 -0.32 8.32
C SER A 282 -14.90 0.90 7.43
N THR A 283 -13.71 0.96 6.82
CA THR A 283 -13.37 1.97 5.81
C THR A 283 -13.89 1.58 4.43
N GLN A 284 -13.98 0.28 4.10
CA GLN A 284 -14.66 -0.27 2.91
C GLN A 284 -16.15 0.07 2.89
N ASP A 285 -16.85 -0.14 4.01
CA ASP A 285 -18.31 -0.09 4.09
C ASP A 285 -18.88 1.26 4.53
N ASN A 286 -18.08 2.29 4.79
CA ASN A 286 -18.61 3.62 5.16
C ASN A 286 -18.20 4.75 4.20
N ILE A 287 -17.11 4.59 3.44
CA ILE A 287 -16.69 5.62 2.48
C ILE A 287 -17.37 5.43 1.11
N PHE A 288 -17.73 4.19 0.75
CA PHE A 288 -18.22 3.85 -0.61
C PHE A 288 -19.64 3.26 -0.68
N THR A 289 -20.33 3.10 0.46
CA THR A 289 -21.71 2.54 0.56
C THR A 289 -22.79 3.59 0.73
N ARG A 290 -22.50 4.89 0.51
CA ARG A 290 -23.56 5.84 0.25
C ARG A 290 -24.05 5.56 -1.17
N HIS A 291 -24.94 4.58 -1.28
CA HIS A 291 -25.65 4.21 -2.50
C HIS A 291 -26.09 5.49 -3.23
N ALA A 292 -25.40 5.78 -4.33
CA ALA A 292 -26.01 6.54 -5.41
C ALA A 292 -27.26 5.75 -5.80
N PHE A 293 -28.41 6.41 -5.68
CA PHE A 293 -29.70 5.90 -6.11
C PHE A 293 -29.60 5.27 -7.50
N GLY A 294 -30.03 4.02 -7.64
CA GLY A 294 -30.30 3.38 -8.93
C GLY A 294 -29.44 2.16 -9.21
N ASP A 295 -29.73 1.06 -8.54
CA ASP A 295 -29.25 -0.27 -8.89
C ASP A 295 -29.93 -0.71 -10.20
N GLY A 296 -29.23 -0.52 -11.31
CA GLY A 296 -29.53 -1.12 -12.60
C GLY A 296 -28.46 -2.15 -12.93
N PRO A 297 -28.81 -3.30 -13.54
CA PRO A 297 -27.87 -4.38 -13.79
C PRO A 297 -26.70 -3.86 -14.62
N SER A 298 -25.47 -4.17 -14.20
CA SER A 298 -24.23 -3.85 -14.91
C SER A 298 -24.37 -4.23 -16.38
N VAL A 299 -24.56 -3.25 -17.24
CA VAL A 299 -24.66 -3.51 -18.67
C VAL A 299 -23.24 -3.77 -19.15
N ASP A 300 -22.99 -5.04 -19.49
CA ASP A 300 -21.75 -5.51 -20.06
C ASP A 300 -21.51 -4.77 -21.39
N VAL A 301 -20.39 -4.04 -21.48
CA VAL A 301 -20.03 -3.22 -22.65
C VAL A 301 -19.95 -4.10 -23.91
N ASP A 302 -19.55 -5.37 -23.75
CA ASP A 302 -19.51 -6.35 -24.82
C ASP A 302 -20.92 -6.76 -25.29
N ALA A 303 -21.94 -6.69 -24.43
CA ALA A 303 -23.33 -6.95 -24.83
C ALA A 303 -23.93 -5.78 -25.63
N ILE A 304 -23.54 -4.53 -25.35
CA ILE A 304 -23.95 -3.35 -26.13
C ILE A 304 -23.28 -3.36 -27.51
N ILE A 305 -21.98 -3.65 -27.57
CA ILE A 305 -21.23 -3.72 -28.83
C ILE A 305 -21.76 -4.84 -29.74
N ASN A 306 -22.09 -6.01 -29.17
CA ASN A 306 -22.69 -7.10 -29.94
C ASN A 306 -24.11 -6.78 -30.43
N ASN A 307 -24.92 -6.06 -29.65
CA ASN A 307 -26.23 -5.61 -30.11
C ASN A 307 -26.15 -4.57 -31.23
N PHE A 308 -25.17 -3.66 -31.20
CA PHE A 308 -24.96 -2.71 -32.30
C PHE A 308 -24.47 -3.39 -33.58
N GLN A 309 -23.55 -4.36 -33.47
CA GLN A 309 -23.06 -5.08 -34.66
C GLN A 309 -24.10 -6.00 -35.30
N ASN A 310 -25.04 -6.56 -34.52
CA ASN A 310 -26.16 -7.33 -35.07
C ASN A 310 -27.21 -6.43 -35.73
N SER A 311 -27.42 -5.21 -35.22
CA SER A 311 -28.39 -4.24 -35.77
C SER A 311 -28.04 -3.79 -37.20
N ASP A 312 -26.74 -3.66 -37.51
CA ASP A 312 -26.26 -3.29 -38.86
C ASP A 312 -26.36 -4.45 -39.88
N SER A 313 -26.52 -5.69 -39.40
CA SER A 313 -26.62 -6.87 -40.26
C SER A 313 -28.06 -7.21 -40.68
N GLU A 314 -29.08 -6.70 -39.96
CA GLU A 314 -30.50 -6.91 -40.31
C GLU A 314 -31.04 -5.90 -41.33
N GLN A 315 -30.44 -4.71 -41.47
CA GLN A 315 -30.85 -3.73 -42.49
C GLN A 315 -30.37 -4.05 -43.92
N LYS A 316 -29.51 -5.06 -44.10
CA LYS A 316 -28.99 -5.45 -45.43
C LYS A 316 -29.67 -6.67 -46.07
N LYS A 317 -30.75 -7.18 -45.46
CA LYS A 317 -31.54 -8.30 -46.02
C LYS A 317 -32.88 -7.91 -46.66
N ASP A 318 -33.31 -6.66 -46.51
CA ASP A 318 -34.55 -6.14 -47.12
C ASP A 318 -34.30 -4.98 -48.10
N SER A 319 -33.25 -5.08 -48.92
CA SER A 319 -33.10 -4.27 -50.15
C SER A 319 -32.73 -5.12 -51.35
#